data_AF-A0A7V4T7Z5-F1
#
_entry.id   AF-A0A7V4T7Z5-F1
#
_cell.length_a   1.000
_cell.length_b   1.000
_cell.length_c   1.000
_cell.angle_alpha   90.00
_cell.angle_beta   90.00
_cell.angle_gamma   90.00
#
_symmetry.space_group_name_H-M   'P 1'
#
loop_
_entity.id
_entity.type
_entity.pdbx_description
1 polymer ?
#
loop_
_entity_poly.entity_id
_entity_poly.type
_entity_poly.pdbx_seq_one_letter_code
_entity_poly.pdbx_strand_id
1 'polypeptide(L)' 'MEFCRKLLKLGLIVNDSYGHTIRISPPLIINEQEIDFMVKQLEKVLLD' A
#
# COMPACT_ATOMS: atom_id res chain seq x y z
N MET A 1 10.00 1.85 -6.69
CA MET A 1 10.57 1.19 -5.48
C MET A 1 10.53 2.03 -4.20
N GLU A 2 10.76 3.35 -4.21
CA GLU A 2 10.79 4.15 -2.97
C GLU A 2 9.50 4.04 -2.15
N PHE A 3 8.34 4.32 -2.77
CA PHE A 3 7.03 4.22 -2.13
C PHE A 3 6.75 2.82 -1.58
N CYS A 4 7.04 1.75 -2.34
CA CYS A 4 6.86 0.37 -1.86
C CYS A 4 7.71 0.06 -0.61
N ARG A 5 8.93 0.61 -0.51
CA ARG A 5 9.78 0.45 0.69
C ARG A 5 9.25 1.24 1.88
N LYS A 6 8.71 2.45 1.65
CA LYS A 6 8.03 3.22 2.70
C LYS A 6 6.81 2.46 3.22
N LEU A 7 5.96 1.96 2.31
CA LEU A 7 4.76 1.17 2.64
C LEU A 7 5.09 -0.15 3.36
N LEU A 8 6.19 -0.81 2.99
CA LEU A 8 6.66 -2.02 3.68
C LEU A 8 6.94 -1.76 5.16
N LYS A 9 7.56 -0.61 5.49
CA LYS A 9 7.81 -0.21 6.90
C LYS A 9 6.50 0.09 7.66
N LEU A 10 5.43 0.42 6.94
CA LEU A 10 4.10 0.67 7.49
C LEU A 10 3.23 -0.60 7.52
N GLY A 11 3.78 -1.76 7.18
CA GLY A 11 3.06 -3.04 7.24
C GLY A 11 2.28 -3.41 5.98
N LEU A 12 2.47 -2.69 4.86
CA LEU A 12 1.86 -3.03 3.59
C LEU A 12 2.86 -3.65 2.62
N ILE A 13 2.54 -4.87 2.16
CA ILE A 13 3.29 -5.54 1.10
C ILE A 13 2.63 -5.19 -0.24
N VAL A 14 3.32 -4.38 -1.03
CA VAL A 14 2.88 -3.96 -2.36
C VAL A 14 4.01 -4.14 -3.36
N ASN A 15 3.67 -4.18 -4.64
CA ASN A 15 4.64 -4.34 -5.72
C ASN A 15 4.53 -3.17 -6.69
N ASP A 16 5.63 -2.78 -7.34
CA ASP A 16 5.60 -1.79 -8.41
C ASP A 16 5.64 -2.40 -9.82
N SER A 17 5.04 -1.68 -10.76
CA SER A 17 5.16 -1.91 -12.20
C SER A 17 5.99 -0.80 -12.81
N TYR A 18 7.13 -1.15 -13.41
CA TYR A 18 8.02 -0.21 -14.10
C TYR A 18 8.34 1.07 -13.31
N GLY A 19 8.34 1.01 -11.97
CA GLY A 19 8.68 2.14 -11.10
C GLY A 19 7.63 3.25 -10.97
N HIS A 20 6.54 3.23 -11.73
CA HIS A 20 5.56 4.33 -11.79
C HIS A 20 4.14 3.95 -11.38
N THR A 21 3.86 2.66 -11.16
CA THR A 21 2.54 2.20 -10.72
C THR A 21 2.68 1.28 -9.53
N ILE A 22 1.94 1.55 -8.45
CA ILE A 22 1.85 0.67 -7.29
C ILE A 22 0.69 -0.30 -7.53
N ARG A 23 0.97 -1.61 -7.51
CA ARG A 23 -0.05 -2.66 -7.56
C ARG A 23 -0.46 -3.05 -6.15
N ILE A 24 -1.77 -3.01 -5.93
CA ILE A 24 -2.43 -3.39 -4.68
C ILE A 24 -3.45 -4.47 -5.04
N SER A 25 -3.27 -5.67 -4.49
CA SER A 25 -4.10 -6.84 -4.83
C SER A 25 -4.41 -7.62 -3.55
N PRO A 26 -5.29 -7.09 -2.68
CA PRO A 26 -5.64 -7.76 -1.45
C PRO A 26 -6.43 -9.04 -1.74
N PRO A 27 -6.44 -10.01 -0.81
CA PRO A 27 -7.35 -11.14 -0.89
C PRO A 27 -8.82 -10.69 -0.91
N LEU A 28 -9.69 -11.47 -1.55
CA LEU A 28 -11.13 -11.15 -1.61
C LEU A 28 -11.85 -11.25 -0.25
N ILE A 29 -11.22 -11.89 0.74
CA ILE A 29 -11.76 -12.01 2.10
C ILE A 29 -11.48 -10.77 2.98
N ILE A 30 -10.83 -9.74 2.43
CA ILE A 30 -10.47 -8.52 3.16
C ILE A 30 -11.72 -7.83 3.73
N ASN A 31 -11.61 -7.31 4.94
CA ASN A 31 -12.69 -6.58 5.61
C ASN A 31 -12.50 -5.06 5.56
N GLU A 32 -13.53 -4.30 5.98
CA GLU A 32 -13.50 -2.82 5.95
C GLU A 32 -12.37 -2.22 6.80
N GLN A 33 -12.07 -2.80 7.97
CA GLN A 33 -11.02 -2.29 8.85
C GLN A 33 -9.62 -2.46 8.23
N GLU A 34 -9.41 -3.56 7.51
CA GLU A 34 -8.17 -3.81 6.76
C GLU A 34 -8.02 -2.85 5.57
N ILE A 35 -9.13 -2.56 4.87
CA ILE A 35 -9.16 -1.54 3.80
C ILE A 35 -8.82 -0.17 4.39
N ASP A 36 -9.45 0.24 5.49
CA ASP A 36 -9.19 1.51 6.16
C ASP A 36 -7.73 1.62 6.62
N PHE A 37 -7.17 0.53 7.18
CA PHE A 37 -5.77 0.47 7.54
C PHE A 37 -4.86 0.72 6.32
N MET A 38 -5.17 0.07 5.20
CA MET A 38 -4.40 0.20 3.96
C MET A 38 -4.44 1.63 3.43
N VAL A 39 -5.62 2.26 3.37
CA VAL A 39 -5.79 3.64 2.90
C VAL A 39 -5.02 4.63 3.78
N LYS A 40 -5.05 4.47 5.11
CA LYS A 40 -4.28 5.31 6.05
C LYS A 40 -2.77 5.22 5.84
N GLN A 41 -2.23 4.05 5.46
CA GLN A 41 -0.80 3.95 5.16
C GLN A 41 -0.45 4.56 3.80
N LEU A 42 -1.33 4.45 2.81
CA LEU A 42 -1.16 5.11 1.52
C LEU A 42 -1.13 6.63 1.69
N GLU A 43 -2.04 7.19 2.48
CA GLU A 43 -2.11 8.62 2.77
C GLU A 43 -0.77 9.16 3.32
N LYS A 44 -0.19 8.48 4.31
CA LYS A 44 1.11 8.84 4.91
C LYS A 44 2.29 8.85 3.92
N VAL A 45 2.17 8.11 2.82
CA VAL A 45 3.28 7.93 1.86
C VAL A 45 3.10 8.79 0.62
N LEU A 46 1.85 9.08 0.23
CA LEU A 46 1.53 9.83 -0.99
C LEU A 46 1.35 11.33 -0.74
N LEU A 47 1.05 11.75 0.50
CA LEU A 47 0.94 13.16 0.88
C LEU A 47 2.20 13.71 1.55
N ASP A 48 3.24 12.87 1.70
CA ASP A 48 4.58 13.22 2.16
C ASP A 48 5.44 13.71 0.98
#